data_AF-A0A920EBC4-F1
#
_entry.id   AF-A0A920EBC4-F1
#
_cell.length_a   1.000
_cell.length_b   1.000
_cell.length_c   1.000
_cell.angle_alpha   90.00
_cell.angle_beta   90.00
_cell.angle_gamma   90.00
#
_symmetry.space_group_name_H-M   'P 1'
#
loop_
_entity.id
_entity.type
_entity.pdbx_description
1 polymer ?
#
loop_
_entity_poly.entity_id
_entity_poly.type
_entity_poly.pdbx_seq_one_letter_code
_entity_poly.pdbx_strand_id
1 'polypeptide(L)'
;MAKYASHWNLPSYEETLFANKLNSLRFYCDEVERGLNEIKISTHIFVEESSDHETILKQLRNQQEGGIDQSIIYFQPPVTKRRLCPSQNCFARVCCELC
;
A
#
# COMPACT_ATOMS: atom_id res chain seq x y z
N MET A 1 12.19 15.81 4.92
CA MET A 1 11.18 15.20 4.01
C MET A 1 9.78 15.75 4.28
N ALA A 2 9.28 15.72 5.53
CA ALA A 2 7.93 16.19 5.88
C ALA A 2 7.57 17.59 5.35
N LYS A 3 8.52 18.51 5.25
CA LYS A 3 8.29 19.86 4.70
C LYS A 3 7.90 19.93 3.21
N TYR A 4 8.35 18.97 2.39
CA TYR A 4 8.23 19.05 0.92
C TYR A 4 7.65 17.81 0.25
N ALA A 5 7.55 16.69 0.97
CA ALA A 5 7.10 15.43 0.37
C ALA A 5 5.59 15.46 0.09
N SER A 6 5.16 15.23 -1.15
CA SER A 6 3.75 14.97 -1.47
C SER A 6 3.38 13.49 -1.34
N HIS A 7 4.38 12.62 -1.19
CA HIS A 7 4.21 11.18 -1.14
C HIS A 7 5.28 10.54 -0.26
N TRP A 8 4.88 9.57 0.55
CA TRP A 8 5.76 8.76 1.37
C TRP A 8 5.47 7.27 1.13
N ASN A 9 6.48 6.53 0.69
CA ASN A 9 6.37 5.09 0.45
C ASN A 9 7.04 4.32 1.61
N LEU A 10 6.29 3.41 2.22
CA LEU A 10 6.79 2.42 3.15
C LEU A 10 7.05 1.10 2.38
N PRO A 11 8.30 0.64 2.22
CA PRO A 11 8.61 -0.50 1.34
C PRO A 11 7.97 -1.85 1.71
N SER A 12 7.54 -2.02 2.96
CA SER A 12 6.87 -3.23 3.43
C SER A 12 5.89 -2.90 4.53
N TYR A 13 4.68 -3.45 4.45
CA TYR A 13 3.66 -3.26 5.48
C TYR A 13 3.85 -4.26 6.61
N GLU A 14 4.15 -3.75 7.80
CA GLU A 14 3.98 -4.43 9.07
C GLU A 14 3.33 -3.42 10.01
N GLU A 15 2.27 -3.80 10.70
CA GLU A 15 1.35 -2.89 11.38
C GLU A 15 2.07 -2.06 12.45
N THR A 16 2.90 -2.69 13.28
CA THR A 16 3.60 -2.00 14.37
C THR A 16 4.67 -1.05 13.84
N LEU A 17 5.44 -1.47 12.83
CA LEU A 17 6.41 -0.63 12.12
C LEU A 17 5.73 0.55 11.44
N PHE A 18 4.60 0.30 10.78
CA PHE A 18 3.83 1.34 10.11
C PHE A 18 3.34 2.38 11.13
N ALA A 19 2.71 1.96 12.23
CA ALA A 19 2.25 2.86 13.29
C ALA A 19 3.41 3.70 13.87
N ASN A 20 4.57 3.08 14.11
CA ASN A 20 5.76 3.76 14.62
C ASN A 20 6.29 4.83 13.64
N LYS A 21 6.35 4.50 12.34
CA LYS A 21 6.82 5.41 11.31
C LYS A 21 5.81 6.52 11.01
N LEU A 22 4.52 6.22 11.04
CA LEU A 22 3.44 7.20 10.90
C LEU A 22 3.46 8.22 12.03
N ASN A 23 3.65 7.77 13.28
CA ASN A 23 3.83 8.66 14.43
C ASN A 23 5.04 9.57 14.26
N SER A 24 6.16 9.04 13.75
CA SER A 24 7.34 9.86 13.46
C SER A 24 7.04 10.91 12.37
N LEU A 25 6.37 10.51 11.30
CA LEU A 25 5.99 11.43 10.22
C LEU A 25 5.07 12.54 10.73
N ARG A 26 4.07 12.18 11.55
CA ARG A 26 3.16 13.13 12.19
C ARG A 26 3.92 14.15 13.03
N PHE A 27 4.81 13.69 13.92
CA PHE A 27 5.65 14.58 14.72
C PHE A 27 6.43 15.59 13.86
N TYR A 28 7.06 15.14 12.77
CA TYR A 28 7.77 16.06 11.88
C TYR A 28 6.88 16.97 11.04
N CYS A 29 5.62 16.59 10.78
CA CYS A 29 4.64 17.46 10.12
C CYS A 29 4.18 18.57 11.07
N ASP A 30 3.95 18.24 12.34
CA ASP A 30 3.57 19.19 13.39
C ASP A 30 4.66 20.27 13.57
N GLU A 31 5.95 19.87 13.61
CA GLU A 31 7.10 20.77 13.70
C GLU A 31 7.24 21.76 12.53
N VAL A 32 6.60 21.48 11.38
CA VAL A 32 6.63 22.34 10.18
C VAL A 32 5.26 22.89 9.82
N GLU A 33 4.30 22.84 10.75
CA GLU A 33 2.93 23.34 10.61
C GLU A 33 2.21 22.83 9.36
N ARG A 34 2.38 21.53 9.06
CA ARG A 34 1.80 20.89 7.87
C ARG A 34 0.83 19.76 8.22
N GLY A 35 -0.24 19.62 7.43
CA GLY A 35 -1.16 18.50 7.57
C GLY A 35 -0.56 17.17 7.06
N LEU A 36 -0.66 16.10 7.87
CA LEU A 36 -0.27 14.76 7.44
C LEU A 36 -1.07 14.28 6.22
N ASN A 37 -2.34 14.68 6.11
CA ASN A 37 -3.23 14.39 4.99
C ASN A 37 -2.81 15.02 3.65
N GLU A 38 -1.83 15.93 3.65
CA GLU A 38 -1.21 16.46 2.43
C GLU A 38 -0.13 15.53 1.85
N ILE A 39 0.20 14.45 2.56
CA ILE A 39 1.19 13.46 2.15
C ILE A 39 0.47 12.16 1.86
N LYS A 40 0.43 11.76 0.59
CA LYS A 40 -0.09 10.44 0.21
C LYS A 40 0.83 9.35 0.74
N ILE A 41 0.28 8.31 1.35
CA ILE A 41 1.02 7.19 1.91
C ILE A 41 0.79 5.95 1.04
N SER A 42 1.89 5.31 0.65
CA SER A 42 1.83 4.02 -0.05
C SER A 42 2.66 2.94 0.63
N THR A 43 2.31 1.69 0.35
CA THR A 43 3.11 0.54 0.73
C THR A 43 2.94 -0.61 -0.24
N HIS A 44 3.75 -1.66 -0.09
CA HIS A 44 3.84 -2.75 -1.03
C HIS A 44 3.04 -3.97 -0.58
N ILE A 45 2.49 -4.69 -1.55
CA ILE A 45 2.03 -6.08 -1.44
C ILE A 45 2.89 -6.90 -2.39
N PHE A 46 3.57 -7.92 -1.87
CA PHE A 46 4.35 -8.84 -2.67
C PHE A 46 3.53 -10.07 -2.99
N VAL A 47 3.35 -10.35 -4.28
CA VAL A 47 2.62 -11.52 -4.77
C VAL A 47 3.63 -12.54 -5.25
N GLU A 48 3.76 -13.63 -4.50
CA GLU A 48 4.67 -14.74 -4.78
C GLU A 48 3.92 -15.90 -5.44
N GLU A 49 4.66 -16.96 -5.80
CA GLU A 49 4.06 -18.14 -6.43
C GLU A 49 2.99 -18.80 -5.53
N SER A 50 3.25 -18.87 -4.23
CA SER A 50 2.35 -19.46 -3.23
C SER A 50 1.19 -18.55 -2.83
N SER A 51 1.18 -17.27 -3.21
CA SER A 51 0.13 -16.32 -2.80
C SER A 51 -1.22 -16.67 -3.43
N ASP A 52 -2.22 -16.84 -2.59
CA ASP A 52 -3.62 -16.97 -3.01
C ASP A 52 -4.35 -15.61 -3.02
N HIS A 53 -5.52 -15.57 -3.67
CA HIS A 53 -6.29 -14.34 -3.86
C HIS A 53 -6.85 -13.76 -2.55
N GLU A 54 -7.29 -14.62 -1.62
CA GLU A 54 -7.86 -14.19 -0.34
C GLU A 54 -6.80 -13.53 0.54
N THR A 55 -5.58 -14.07 0.54
CA THR A 55 -4.44 -13.47 1.23
C THR A 55 -4.12 -12.07 0.70
N ILE A 56 -4.16 -11.86 -0.62
CA ILE A 56 -3.94 -10.54 -1.23
C ILE A 56 -5.06 -9.57 -0.85
N LEU A 57 -6.32 -9.99 -0.93
CA LEU A 57 -7.47 -9.16 -0.53
C LEU A 57 -7.41 -8.79 0.95
N LYS A 58 -7.01 -9.72 1.82
CA LYS A 58 -6.82 -9.44 3.25
C LYS A 58 -5.74 -8.39 3.48
N GLN A 59 -4.60 -8.49 2.78
CA GLN A 59 -3.54 -7.48 2.88
C GLN A 59 -4.00 -6.10 2.40
N LEU A 60 -4.76 -6.03 1.30
CA LEU A 60 -5.36 -4.80 0.81
C LEU A 60 -6.26 -4.15 1.85
N ARG A 61 -7.16 -4.93 2.49
CA ARG A 61 -8.05 -4.44 3.55
C ARG A 61 -7.27 -3.95 4.76
N ASN A 62 -6.28 -4.73 5.23
CA ASN A 62 -5.45 -4.33 6.35
C ASN A 62 -4.70 -3.01 6.09
N GLN A 63 -4.21 -2.80 4.87
CA GLN A 63 -3.56 -1.54 4.48
C GLN A 63 -4.57 -0.38 4.45
N GLN A 64 -5.76 -0.60 3.88
CA GLN A 64 -6.82 0.41 3.85
C GLN A 64 -7.27 0.82 5.27
N GLU A 65 -7.54 -0.16 6.14
CA GLU A 65 -7.93 0.08 7.54
C GLU A 65 -6.81 0.76 8.35
N GLY A 66 -5.55 0.47 8.00
CA GLY A 66 -4.38 1.16 8.56
C GLY A 66 -4.20 2.60 8.08
N GLY A 67 -4.97 3.08 7.10
CA GLY A 67 -4.82 4.44 6.55
C GLY A 67 -3.73 4.57 5.49
N ILE A 68 -3.42 3.49 4.76
CA ILE A 68 -2.64 3.56 3.53
C ILE A 68 -3.53 4.06 2.39
N ASP A 69 -3.11 5.14 1.71
CA ASP A 69 -3.84 5.70 0.57
C ASP A 69 -3.66 4.89 -0.72
N GLN A 70 -2.54 4.16 -0.85
CA GLN A 70 -2.22 3.40 -2.05
C GLN A 70 -1.40 2.13 -1.78
N SER A 71 -2.01 0.98 -2.06
CA SER A 71 -1.29 -0.29 -2.17
C SER A 71 -0.60 -0.43 -3.53
N ILE A 72 0.66 -0.85 -3.53
CA ILE A 72 1.46 -1.14 -4.74
C ILE A 72 1.70 -2.65 -4.80
N ILE A 73 1.12 -3.30 -5.80
CA ILE A 73 1.21 -4.76 -5.95
C ILE A 73 2.42 -5.12 -6.81
N TYR A 74 3.39 -5.83 -6.24
CA TYR A 74 4.56 -6.36 -6.92
C TYR A 74 4.42 -7.87 -7.15
N PHE A 75 4.23 -8.25 -8.42
CA PHE A 75 4.29 -9.65 -8.83
C PHE A 75 5.76 -10.10 -8.91
N GLN A 76 6.14 -11.04 -8.05
CA GLN A 76 7.49 -11.60 -8.07
C GLN A 76 7.65 -12.57 -9.25
N PRO A 77 8.81 -12.58 -9.93
CA PRO A 77 9.10 -13.57 -10.96
C PRO A 77 9.04 -15.02 -10.43
N PRO A 78 8.61 -16.00 -11.26
CA PRO A 78 8.17 -15.84 -12.64
C PRO A 78 6.71 -15.34 -12.75
N VAL A 79 6.51 -14.24 -13.48
CA VAL A 79 5.18 -13.67 -13.71
C VAL A 79 4.51 -14.37 -14.90
N THR A 80 3.34 -14.97 -14.67
CA THR A 80 2.54 -15.60 -15.72
C THR A 80 1.28 -14.79 -16.02
N LYS A 81 0.79 -14.83 -17.28
CA LYS A 81 -0.42 -14.10 -17.70
C LYS A 81 -1.64 -14.43 -16.83
N ARG A 82 -1.77 -15.70 -16.41
CA ARG A 82 -2.85 -16.18 -15.54
C ARG A 82 -2.87 -15.45 -14.18
N ARG A 83 -1.72 -15.00 -13.66
CA ARG A 83 -1.64 -14.26 -12.39
C ARG A 83 -2.05 -12.80 -12.52
N LEU A 84 -1.83 -12.18 -13.68
CA LEU A 84 -2.27 -10.82 -13.95
C LEU A 84 -3.79 -10.74 -14.21
N CYS A 85 -4.38 -11.83 -14.72
CA CYS A 85 -5.80 -11.94 -15.00
C CYS A 85 -6.34 -13.32 -14.56
N PRO A 86 -6.63 -13.52 -13.26
CA PRO A 86 -7.17 -14.78 -12.75
C PRO A 86 -8.57 -15.08 -13.28
N SER A 87 -9.31 -14.06 -13.74
CA SER A 87 -10.61 -14.14 -14.43
C SER A 87 -10.62 -13.20 -15.65
N GLN A 88 -11.75 -13.12 -16.40
CA GLN A 88 -11.94 -12.11 -17.46
C GLN A 88 -11.79 -10.65 -16.96
N ASN A 89 -11.68 -10.44 -15.64
CA ASN A 89 -11.30 -9.19 -15.01
C ASN A 89 -9.84 -9.27 -14.54
N CYS A 90 -8.96 -8.58 -15.26
CA CYS A 90 -7.57 -8.43 -14.86
C CYS A 90 -7.45 -7.67 -13.52
N PHE A 91 -6.34 -7.81 -12.79
CA PHE A 91 -6.10 -7.06 -11.54
C PHE A 91 -6.29 -5.54 -11.69
N ALA A 92 -6.06 -4.99 -12.90
CA ALA A 92 -6.37 -3.60 -13.24
C ALA A 92 -7.85 -3.21 -13.04
N ARG A 93 -8.78 -4.18 -13.11
CA ARG A 93 -10.22 -4.00 -12.88
C ARG A 93 -10.61 -4.10 -11.40
N VAL A 94 -9.94 -4.95 -10.61
CA VAL A 94 -10.22 -5.10 -9.16
C VAL A 94 -9.89 -3.81 -8.39
N CYS A 95 -8.87 -3.06 -8.81
CA CYS A 95 -8.58 -1.74 -8.25
C CYS A 95 -9.70 -0.70 -8.49
N CYS A 96 -10.59 -0.91 -9.47
CA CYS A 96 -11.72 -0.01 -9.73
C CYS A 96 -12.97 -0.32 -8.89
N GLU A 97 -13.15 -1.56 -8.41
CA GLU A 97 -14.37 -1.95 -7.67
C GLU A 97 -14.30 -1.59 -6.17
N LEU A 98 -13.16 -1.09 -5.70
CA LEU A 98 -12.93 -0.64 -4.32
C LEU A 98 -12.90 0.90 -4.16
N CYS A 99 -13.31 1.66 -5.19
CA CYS A 99 -13.44 3.12 -5.18
C CYS A 99 -14.91 3.55 -5.07
#